data_AF-A0A1W1HNR3-F1
#
_entry.id   AF-A0A1W1HNR3-F1
#
_cell.length_a   1.000
_cell.length_b   1.000
_cell.length_c   1.000
_cell.angle_alpha   90.00
_cell.angle_beta   90.00
_cell.angle_gamma   90.00
#
_symmetry.space_group_name_H-M   'P 1'
#
loop_
_entity.id
_entity.type
_entity.pdbx_description
1 polymer ?
#
loop_
_entity_poly.entity_id
_entity_poly.type
_entity_poly.pdbx_seq_one_letter_code
_entity_poly.pdbx_strand_id
1 'polypeptide(L)'
;MPKILIADDSIAVRKVAERLLTEAGMGVTLAANGSEALALLSKDRPDLIVSDVIMPDKSGYEVCAYIRGQANLADLPVLLISGIVNDEVSRQAESCKADGVLKKPFQGSSLKDRVLDLLTKRPQKPAPVPELPQQHVAVEPSIVAEVAAAPAIHVPEELEEARVDTQEHRPSLEPITSSLDDPHAIPATMTRDTMVDAAPAFHAAEPATPAHDHEHHHAILAERDTRIGELEAQLDEERRRSLEQTQQIGHIQRALDEQHEQVAALSSHAHTLDQSLADERAQRTALAEQLDGVSRQMHRIGELETALADEQHRAQQLSQQVSEGARHAARIVELEAHLEAEREAANQLVQQITGLEQVETRVHELETTLAAEREQAELQRRERVELEQVADKVPALEEACAKAHAQITELDAALSAEREAAAALLVQVKQLEATAQRASELDLALVSEQERSMQLEKRAMEAEHMAEQSTRRFEDMARKLGEIAGLASQLGNGKR
;
A
#
# COMPACT_ATOMS: atom_id res chain seq x y z
N MET A 1 2.62 10.33 32.04
CA MET A 1 2.79 9.11 31.23
C MET A 1 3.43 9.54 29.92
N PRO A 2 4.59 9.00 29.51
CA PRO A 2 5.25 9.40 28.27
C PRO A 2 4.35 9.13 27.06
N LYS A 3 4.26 10.09 26.14
CA LYS A 3 3.48 9.97 24.90
C LYS A 3 4.39 9.59 23.74
N ILE A 4 4.10 8.49 23.06
CA ILE A 4 4.87 7.99 21.93
C ILE A 4 4.02 8.05 20.67
N LEU A 5 4.55 8.64 19.60
CA LEU A 5 3.94 8.60 18.28
C LEU A 5 4.57 7.48 17.47
N ILE A 6 3.77 6.60 16.88
CA ILE A 6 4.23 5.51 16.02
C ILE A 6 3.73 5.75 14.61
N ALA A 7 4.65 5.93 13.67
CA ALA A 7 4.37 6.09 12.24
C ALA A 7 4.89 4.87 11.48
N ASP A 8 3.98 4.10 10.88
CA ASP A 8 4.30 2.90 10.11
C ASP A 8 3.14 2.64 9.16
N ASP A 9 3.37 2.20 7.92
CA ASP A 9 2.29 1.92 6.96
C ASP A 9 1.57 0.60 7.26
N SER A 10 2.24 -0.35 7.90
CA SER A 10 1.69 -1.64 8.29
C SER A 10 0.85 -1.56 9.56
N ILE A 11 -0.45 -1.85 9.44
CA ILE A 11 -1.38 -1.98 10.59
C ILE A 11 -0.85 -2.98 11.62
N ALA A 12 -0.27 -4.09 11.15
CA ALA A 12 0.26 -5.13 12.02
C ALA A 12 1.42 -4.62 12.90
N VAL A 13 2.36 -3.87 12.30
CA VAL A 13 3.49 -3.31 13.04
C VAL A 13 3.02 -2.24 14.03
N ARG A 14 2.09 -1.35 13.62
CA ARG A 14 1.48 -0.37 14.51
C ARG A 14 0.82 -1.01 15.73
N LYS A 15 0.03 -2.08 15.52
CA LYS A 15 -0.66 -2.80 16.61
C LYS A 15 0.29 -3.52 17.56
N VAL A 16 1.33 -4.15 17.03
CA VAL A 16 2.36 -4.80 17.85
C VAL A 16 3.10 -3.76 18.69
N ALA A 17 3.56 -2.67 18.08
CA ALA A 17 4.30 -1.62 18.77
C ALA A 17 3.41 -0.88 19.80
N GLU A 18 2.14 -0.61 19.47
CA GLU A 18 1.13 -0.07 20.40
C GLU A 18 0.99 -0.94 21.64
N ARG A 19 0.78 -2.24 21.45
CA ARG A 19 0.62 -3.19 22.55
C ARG A 19 1.85 -3.21 23.45
N LEU A 20 3.05 -3.34 22.87
CA LEU A 20 4.31 -3.43 23.61
C LEU A 20 4.60 -2.19 24.47
N LEU A 21 4.34 -1.00 23.91
CA LEU A 21 4.60 0.26 24.62
C LEU A 21 3.49 0.57 25.63
N THR A 22 2.23 0.21 25.34
CA THR A 22 1.11 0.37 26.28
C THR A 22 1.24 -0.56 27.49
N GLU A 23 1.64 -1.83 27.28
CA GLU A 23 1.96 -2.78 28.36
C GLU A 23 3.13 -2.28 29.24
N ALA A 24 4.03 -1.48 28.67
CA ALA A 24 5.11 -0.81 29.40
C ALA A 24 4.68 0.51 30.09
N GLY A 25 3.39 0.87 30.05
CA GLY A 25 2.84 2.04 30.72
C GLY A 25 3.08 3.37 29.99
N MET A 26 3.22 3.35 28.67
CA MET A 26 3.32 4.55 27.82
C MET A 26 2.00 4.81 27.06
N GLY A 27 1.71 6.07 26.78
CA GLY A 27 0.58 6.45 25.92
C GLY A 27 1.01 6.42 24.47
N VAL A 28 0.24 5.76 23.60
CA VAL A 28 0.60 5.59 22.19
C VAL A 28 -0.42 6.28 21.28
N THR A 29 0.09 7.04 20.32
CA THR A 29 -0.68 7.58 19.18
C THR A 29 -0.16 6.93 17.90
N LEU A 30 -1.06 6.57 16.98
CA LEU A 30 -0.72 5.89 15.74
C LEU A 30 -0.90 6.80 14.52
N ALA A 31 0.01 6.69 13.56
CA ALA A 31 -0.03 7.31 12.24
C ALA A 31 0.23 6.26 11.15
N ALA A 32 -0.59 6.22 10.11
CA ALA A 32 -0.51 5.23 9.04
C ALA A 32 0.44 5.62 7.90
N ASN A 33 0.97 6.85 7.89
CA ASN A 33 1.94 7.33 6.92
C ASN A 33 2.66 8.58 7.46
N GLY A 34 3.68 9.04 6.73
CA GLY A 34 4.44 10.21 7.16
C GLY A 34 3.61 11.50 7.17
N SER A 35 2.67 11.69 6.24
CA SER A 35 1.79 12.87 6.21
C SER A 35 0.92 12.99 7.48
N GLU A 36 0.34 11.88 7.92
CA GLU A 36 -0.44 11.80 9.15
C GLU A 36 0.45 12.03 10.39
N ALA A 37 1.66 11.48 10.39
CA ALA A 37 2.63 11.73 11.46
C ALA A 37 2.95 13.23 11.61
N LEU A 38 3.19 13.93 10.50
CA LEU A 38 3.43 15.37 10.48
C LEU A 38 2.21 16.18 10.94
N ALA A 39 1.00 15.77 10.53
CA ALA A 39 -0.24 16.39 10.97
C ALA A 39 -0.48 16.22 12.48
N LEU A 40 -0.11 15.07 13.05
CA LEU A 40 -0.20 14.80 14.48
C LEU A 40 0.87 15.57 15.27
N LEU A 41 2.11 15.62 14.79
CA LEU A 41 3.19 16.42 15.38
C LEU A 41 2.86 17.92 15.44
N SER A 42 2.05 18.40 14.50
CA SER A 42 1.57 19.79 14.47
C SER A 42 0.46 20.06 15.50
N LYS A 43 -0.26 19.03 15.95
CA LYS A 43 -1.38 19.14 16.91
C LYS A 43 -0.97 18.92 18.35
N ASP A 44 -0.15 17.90 18.60
CA ASP A 44 0.33 17.55 19.94
C ASP A 44 1.78 17.09 19.85
N ARG A 45 2.60 17.50 20.82
CA ARG A 45 4.03 17.17 20.85
C ARG A 45 4.23 15.88 21.66
N PRO A 46 4.63 14.76 21.03
CA PRO A 46 4.98 13.54 21.77
C PRO A 46 6.32 13.70 22.51
N ASP A 47 6.63 12.75 23.40
CA ASP A 47 7.93 12.64 24.08
C ASP A 47 8.97 11.90 23.23
N LEU A 48 8.54 11.07 22.27
CA LEU A 48 9.37 10.36 21.31
C LEU A 48 8.53 9.96 20.09
N ILE A 49 9.14 9.94 18.90
CA ILE A 49 8.54 9.35 17.70
C ILE A 49 9.30 8.09 17.28
N VAL A 50 8.54 7.06 16.95
CA VAL A 50 8.99 5.83 16.31
C VAL A 50 8.48 5.86 14.89
N SER A 51 9.36 5.99 13.89
CA SER A 51 8.95 6.12 12.49
C SER A 51 9.57 5.03 11.63
N ASP A 52 8.77 4.38 10.80
CA ASP A 52 9.28 3.52 9.74
C ASP A 52 10.07 4.37 8.72
N VAL A 53 11.12 3.79 8.17
CA VAL A 53 11.96 4.44 7.16
C VAL A 53 11.20 4.55 5.83
N ILE A 54 10.55 3.48 5.42
CA ILE A 54 9.83 3.40 4.14
C ILE A 54 8.35 3.53 4.44
N MET A 55 7.75 4.65 4.03
CA MET A 55 6.32 4.91 4.15
C MET A 55 5.84 5.65 2.90
N PRO A 56 4.55 5.53 2.51
CA PRO A 56 3.97 6.33 1.45
C PRO A 56 3.93 7.82 1.84
N ASP A 57 3.88 8.68 0.82
CA ASP A 57 3.91 10.15 0.87
C ASP A 57 5.20 10.78 1.40
N LYS A 58 5.60 10.39 2.62
CA LYS A 58 6.76 10.90 3.34
C LYS A 58 7.48 9.79 4.06
N SER A 59 8.75 9.62 3.73
CA SER A 59 9.66 8.67 4.38
C SER A 59 9.96 9.05 5.83
N GLY A 60 10.40 8.10 6.65
CA GLY A 60 10.85 8.38 8.02
C GLY A 60 12.03 9.34 8.08
N TYR A 61 12.88 9.37 7.05
CA TYR A 61 13.96 10.36 6.93
C TYR A 61 13.41 11.77 6.73
N GLU A 62 12.39 11.94 5.90
CA GLU A 62 11.74 13.24 5.69
C GLU A 62 11.00 13.71 6.95
N VAL A 63 10.34 12.79 7.67
CA VAL A 63 9.72 13.09 8.97
C VAL A 63 10.79 13.54 9.97
N CYS A 64 11.93 12.85 10.03
CA CYS A 64 13.05 13.24 10.89
C CYS A 64 13.63 14.62 10.49
N ALA A 65 13.85 14.86 9.20
CA ALA A 65 14.33 16.13 8.69
C ALA A 65 13.37 17.29 9.00
N TYR A 66 12.05 17.06 8.88
CA TYR A 66 11.03 18.02 9.28
C TYR A 66 11.10 18.35 10.77
N ILE A 67 11.20 17.33 11.63
CA ILE A 67 11.32 17.49 13.08
C ILE A 67 12.55 18.34 13.41
N ARG A 68 13.70 18.08 12.78
CA ARG A 68 14.94 18.86 12.98
C ARG A 68 14.85 20.28 12.43
N GLY A 69 13.99 20.53 11.44
CA GLY A 69 13.72 21.86 10.89
C GLY A 69 12.79 22.72 11.75
N GLN A 70 12.10 22.15 12.73
CA GLN A 70 11.14 22.87 13.57
C GLN A 70 11.71 23.18 14.96
N ALA A 71 11.75 24.46 15.33
CA ALA A 71 12.35 24.90 16.60
C ALA A 71 11.70 24.29 17.86
N ASN A 72 10.40 23.98 17.79
CA ASN A 72 9.63 23.36 18.86
C ASN A 72 9.73 21.82 18.92
N LEU A 73 10.24 21.18 17.86
CA LEU A 73 10.39 19.73 17.75
C LEU A 73 11.86 19.28 17.58
N ALA A 74 12.80 20.19 17.40
CA ALA A 74 14.18 19.85 17.08
C ALA A 74 14.86 18.93 18.12
N ASP A 75 14.43 19.00 19.38
CA ASP A 75 14.89 18.17 20.49
C ASP A 75 14.03 16.90 20.73
N LEU A 76 13.03 16.64 19.90
CA LEU A 76 12.21 15.42 19.95
C LEU A 76 13.06 14.20 19.54
N PRO A 77 13.18 13.16 20.38
CA PRO A 77 13.85 11.92 20.01
C PRO A 77 13.15 11.21 18.84
N VAL A 78 13.92 10.85 17.82
CA VAL A 78 13.46 10.13 16.63
C VAL A 78 14.14 8.75 16.59
N LEU A 79 13.34 7.71 16.76
CA LEU A 79 13.75 6.33 16.54
C LEU A 79 13.24 5.86 15.17
N LEU A 80 14.16 5.60 14.24
CA LEU A 80 13.80 5.02 12.96
C LEU A 80 13.69 3.50 13.10
N ILE A 81 12.70 2.92 12.44
CA ILE A 81 12.56 1.47 12.28
C ILE A 81 12.71 1.12 10.81
N SER A 82 13.43 0.05 10.47
CA SER A 82 13.57 -0.40 9.08
C SER A 82 13.58 -1.92 8.96
N GLY A 83 12.99 -2.45 7.88
CA GLY A 83 13.11 -3.88 7.52
C GLY A 83 14.52 -4.29 7.11
N ILE A 84 15.31 -3.35 6.58
CA ILE A 84 16.70 -3.57 6.17
C ILE A 84 17.56 -2.52 6.85
N VAL A 85 18.60 -2.96 7.56
CA VAL A 85 19.61 -2.07 8.13
C VAL A 85 20.93 -2.41 7.46
N ASN A 86 21.41 -1.49 6.63
CA ASN A 86 22.70 -1.54 5.93
C ASN A 86 23.45 -0.22 6.15
N ASP A 87 24.66 -0.11 5.59
CA ASP A 87 25.49 1.09 5.74
C ASP A 87 24.81 2.34 5.17
N GLU A 88 23.98 2.20 4.14
CA GLU A 88 23.24 3.31 3.54
C GLU A 88 22.14 3.85 4.46
N VAL A 89 21.33 2.97 5.05
CA VAL A 89 20.31 3.35 6.05
C VAL A 89 20.95 4.02 7.26
N SER A 90 22.11 3.52 7.70
CA SER A 90 22.84 4.10 8.83
C SER A 90 23.35 5.51 8.49
N ARG A 91 23.97 5.69 7.31
CA ARG A 91 24.40 7.01 6.81
C ARG A 91 23.25 8.00 6.68
N GLN A 92 22.11 7.54 6.15
CA GLN A 92 20.95 8.40 5.95
C GLN A 92 20.28 8.79 7.27
N ALA A 93 20.21 7.87 8.24
CA ALA A 93 19.75 8.13 9.59
C ALA A 93 20.66 9.14 10.32
N GLU A 94 21.99 9.04 10.16
CA GLU A 94 22.93 10.02 10.69
C GLU A 94 22.76 11.40 10.03
N SER A 95 22.59 11.42 8.70
CA SER A 95 22.38 12.66 7.92
C SER A 95 21.13 13.42 8.37
N CYS A 96 20.02 12.73 8.64
CA CYS A 96 18.81 13.34 9.18
C CYS A 96 18.83 13.55 10.70
N LYS A 97 19.94 13.19 11.37
CA LYS A 97 20.15 13.29 12.83
C LYS A 97 19.12 12.49 13.64
N ALA A 98 18.79 11.28 13.22
CA ALA A 98 17.99 10.36 14.02
C ALA A 98 18.76 9.90 15.27
N ASP A 99 18.06 9.66 16.37
CA ASP A 99 18.67 9.27 17.66
C ASP A 99 18.90 7.75 17.76
N GLY A 100 18.33 6.99 16.83
CA GLY A 100 18.61 5.57 16.68
C GLY A 100 17.91 4.94 15.49
N VAL A 101 18.37 3.73 15.15
CA VAL A 101 17.75 2.86 14.15
C VAL A 101 17.50 1.50 14.80
N LEU A 102 16.32 0.93 14.58
CA LEU A 102 15.92 -0.40 15.03
C LEU A 102 15.53 -1.27 13.83
N LYS A 103 16.05 -2.49 13.77
CA LYS A 103 15.74 -3.44 12.69
C LYS A 103 14.42 -4.18 12.94
N LYS A 104 13.58 -4.32 11.91
CA LYS A 104 12.42 -5.24 11.89
C LYS A 104 12.88 -6.65 11.44
N PRO A 105 12.27 -7.73 11.95
CA PRO A 105 11.32 -7.75 13.07
C PRO A 105 12.04 -7.47 14.40
N PHE A 106 11.41 -6.69 15.28
CA PHE A 106 11.91 -6.43 16.63
C PHE A 106 11.14 -7.28 17.66
N GLN A 107 11.86 -7.82 18.63
CA GLN A 107 11.23 -8.50 19.78
C GLN A 107 10.72 -7.45 20.78
N GLY A 108 9.73 -7.83 21.59
CA GLY A 108 9.02 -6.91 22.49
C GLY A 108 9.92 -6.12 23.45
N SER A 109 10.99 -6.73 23.94
CA SER A 109 12.00 -6.08 24.78
C SER A 109 12.80 -5.03 24.01
N SER A 110 13.23 -5.32 22.78
CA SER A 110 14.15 -4.46 22.02
C SER A 110 13.58 -3.07 21.69
N LEU A 111 12.29 -2.99 21.33
CA LEU A 111 11.63 -1.69 21.07
C LEU A 111 11.47 -0.90 22.38
N LYS A 112 10.97 -1.57 23.43
CA LYS A 112 10.75 -0.95 24.74
C LYS A 112 12.05 -0.40 25.32
N ASP A 113 13.10 -1.22 25.34
CA ASP A 113 14.40 -0.85 25.93
C ASP A 113 14.99 0.35 25.19
N ARG A 114 14.91 0.35 23.85
CA ARG A 114 15.41 1.47 23.05
C ARG A 114 14.63 2.77 23.27
N VAL A 115 13.31 2.68 23.39
CA VAL A 115 12.45 3.83 23.71
C VAL A 115 12.78 4.38 25.10
N LEU A 116 12.93 3.52 26.11
CA LEU A 116 13.29 3.93 27.47
C LEU A 116 14.70 4.57 27.53
N ASP A 117 15.67 4.01 26.82
CA ASP A 117 17.02 4.58 26.71
C ASP A 117 17.00 6.00 26.12
N LEU A 118 16.18 6.22 25.09
CA LEU A 118 16.07 7.53 24.45
C LEU A 118 15.32 8.54 25.32
N LEU A 119 14.30 8.09 26.05
CA LEU A 119 13.57 8.95 27.00
C LEU A 119 14.44 9.33 28.22
N THR A 120 15.33 8.45 28.68
CA THR A 120 16.20 8.69 29.84
C THR A 120 17.44 9.52 29.52
N LYS A 121 17.93 9.50 28.27
CA LYS A 121 19.06 10.33 27.81
C LYS A 121 18.71 11.82 27.62
N ARG A 122 17.47 12.22 27.89
CA ARG A 122 17.02 13.61 27.84
C ARG A 122 17.51 14.39 29.07
N PRO A 123 18.21 15.54 28.92
CA PRO A 123 18.26 16.52 30.00
C PRO A 123 16.84 17.08 30.19
N GLN A 124 16.23 16.81 31.35
CA GLN A 124 14.89 17.30 31.67
C GLN A 124 14.84 18.84 31.55
N LYS A 125 14.05 19.34 30.61
CA LYS A 125 13.61 20.74 30.60
C LYS A 125 12.59 20.93 31.74
N PRO A 126 12.76 21.89 32.67
CA PRO A 126 11.82 22.11 33.76
C PRO A 126 10.42 22.48 33.24
N ALA A 127 9.40 22.10 34.01
CA ALA A 127 7.98 22.30 33.71
C ALA A 127 7.61 23.76 33.39
N PRO A 128 6.55 24.01 32.61
CA PRO A 128 6.11 25.36 32.25
C PRO A 128 5.52 26.07 33.47
N VAL A 129 5.98 27.30 33.72
CA VAL A 129 5.33 28.27 34.62
C VAL A 129 4.10 28.86 33.89
N PRO A 130 3.00 29.21 34.59
CA PRO A 130 1.69 29.46 33.99
C PRO A 130 1.62 30.68 33.08
N GLU A 131 0.82 30.53 32.03
CA GLU A 131 0.36 31.54 31.08
C GLU A 131 -0.44 32.67 31.76
N LEU A 132 -0.15 33.91 31.37
CA LEU A 132 -1.02 35.08 31.51
C LEU A 132 -1.11 35.77 30.12
N PRO A 133 -2.27 36.37 29.80
CA PRO A 133 -2.83 36.39 28.46
C PRO A 133 -2.51 37.69 27.72
N GLN A 134 -2.23 37.61 26.42
CA GLN A 134 -2.31 38.78 25.55
C GLN A 134 -3.28 38.58 24.39
N GLN A 135 -4.22 39.52 24.41
CA GLN A 135 -5.42 39.67 23.62
C GLN A 135 -5.14 39.98 22.14
N HIS A 136 -6.07 39.50 21.32
CA HIS A 136 -6.38 39.90 19.95
C HIS A 136 -5.89 41.29 19.50
N VAL A 137 -5.28 41.33 18.31
CA VAL A 137 -5.60 42.34 17.30
C VAL A 137 -5.81 41.64 15.97
N ALA A 138 -7.03 41.81 15.44
CA ALA A 138 -7.42 41.42 14.09
C ALA A 138 -6.87 42.42 13.08
N VAL A 139 -6.39 41.93 11.92
CA VAL A 139 -6.38 42.70 10.68
C VAL A 139 -6.68 41.74 9.52
N GLU A 140 -7.81 41.99 8.86
CA GLU A 140 -8.22 41.41 7.57
C GLU A 140 -7.53 42.13 6.39
N PRO A 141 -7.55 41.54 5.18
CA PRO A 141 -6.47 41.65 4.20
C PRO A 141 -6.68 42.73 3.12
N SER A 142 -5.59 43.14 2.46
CA SER A 142 -5.68 43.78 1.15
C SER A 142 -4.38 43.75 0.33
N ILE A 143 -4.53 43.22 -0.90
CA ILE A 143 -4.02 43.71 -2.19
C ILE A 143 -2.65 43.18 -2.70
N VAL A 144 -2.80 42.21 -3.62
CA VAL A 144 -2.13 41.84 -4.89
C VAL A 144 -0.74 42.33 -5.35
N ALA A 145 -0.14 41.40 -6.11
CA ALA A 145 0.80 41.48 -7.25
C ALA A 145 2.30 41.30 -6.89
N GLU A 146 2.90 40.12 -7.14
CA GLU A 146 3.38 39.56 -8.43
C GLU A 146 4.90 39.66 -8.48
N VAL A 147 5.65 38.54 -8.44
CA VAL A 147 6.97 38.33 -9.10
C VAL A 147 7.30 36.82 -9.19
N ALA A 148 7.47 36.39 -10.44
CA ALA A 148 8.39 35.41 -11.05
C ALA A 148 8.54 33.97 -10.53
N ALA A 149 8.22 33.05 -11.46
CA ALA A 149 8.56 31.63 -11.48
C ALA A 149 9.96 31.37 -12.09
N ALA A 150 10.50 30.21 -11.75
CA ALA A 150 11.78 29.63 -12.15
C ALA A 150 11.96 29.40 -13.67
N PRO A 151 13.20 29.24 -14.17
CA PRO A 151 13.44 28.85 -15.56
C PRO A 151 13.41 27.32 -15.72
N ALA A 152 12.74 26.88 -16.78
CA ALA A 152 12.85 25.53 -17.34
C ALA A 152 13.56 25.60 -18.71
N ILE A 153 14.31 24.54 -18.95
CA ILE A 153 15.23 24.29 -20.06
C ILE A 153 14.47 24.00 -21.36
N HIS A 154 14.97 24.52 -22.48
CA HIS A 154 14.60 24.05 -23.82
C HIS A 154 15.82 23.93 -24.74
N VAL A 155 15.85 22.81 -25.45
CA VAL A 155 16.63 22.36 -26.62
C VAL A 155 15.52 22.03 -27.65
N PRO A 156 15.67 22.00 -29.00
CA PRO A 156 16.88 21.99 -29.85
C PRO A 156 16.79 22.79 -31.19
N GLU A 157 17.89 22.68 -31.99
CA GLU A 157 17.96 22.52 -33.47
C GLU A 157 17.20 23.52 -34.40
N GLU A 158 17.70 24.00 -35.54
CA GLU A 158 18.63 23.46 -36.54
C GLU A 158 18.85 24.54 -37.63
N LEU A 159 19.78 24.29 -38.58
CA LEU A 159 19.96 24.92 -39.90
C LEU A 159 20.94 26.11 -40.07
N GLU A 160 22.13 25.70 -40.53
CA GLU A 160 22.74 26.04 -41.84
C GLU A 160 23.28 27.44 -42.17
N GLU A 161 24.59 27.39 -42.45
CA GLU A 161 25.31 27.99 -43.58
C GLU A 161 25.68 29.48 -43.55
N ALA A 162 26.98 29.65 -43.29
CA ALA A 162 27.77 30.85 -43.50
C ALA A 162 27.81 31.28 -44.97
N ARG A 163 27.66 32.59 -45.20
CA ARG A 163 28.12 33.25 -46.41
C ARG A 163 28.88 34.53 -46.06
N VAL A 164 30.05 34.59 -46.69
CA VAL A 164 31.10 35.60 -46.73
C VAL A 164 30.56 37.02 -46.97
N ASP A 165 31.05 38.01 -46.21
CA ASP A 165 31.70 39.21 -46.80
C ASP A 165 32.43 40.04 -45.72
N THR A 166 33.75 40.13 -45.91
CA THR A 166 34.69 40.98 -45.18
C THR A 166 34.53 42.43 -45.60
N GLN A 167 34.27 43.30 -44.62
CA GLN A 167 34.09 44.73 -44.81
C GLN A 167 35.45 45.45 -44.77
N GLU A 168 35.87 45.97 -45.92
CA GLU A 168 36.97 46.93 -46.07
C GLU A 168 36.63 48.25 -45.36
N HIS A 169 37.58 48.80 -44.59
CA HIS A 169 37.62 50.23 -44.29
C HIS A 169 39.06 50.74 -44.23
N ARG A 170 39.41 51.54 -45.23
CA ARG A 170 40.63 52.31 -45.42
C ARG A 170 40.22 53.80 -45.33
N PRO A 171 40.90 54.68 -44.61
CA PRO A 171 40.63 56.10 -44.72
C PRO A 171 41.57 56.76 -45.74
N SER A 172 40.99 57.51 -46.68
CA SER A 172 41.68 58.46 -47.55
C SER A 172 41.04 59.83 -47.43
N LEU A 173 41.86 60.79 -47.02
CA LEU A 173 42.01 62.18 -47.49
C LEU A 173 40.81 62.85 -48.20
N GLU A 174 40.36 63.97 -47.64
CA GLU A 174 39.50 64.97 -48.29
C GLU A 174 40.32 65.96 -49.15
N PRO A 175 39.73 66.53 -50.22
CA PRO A 175 40.40 67.42 -51.17
C PRO A 175 40.15 68.91 -50.91
N ILE A 176 41.08 69.76 -51.36
CA ILE A 176 40.91 71.22 -51.46
C ILE A 176 40.88 71.61 -52.94
N THR A 177 39.86 72.37 -53.34
CA THR A 177 39.60 72.84 -54.71
C THR A 177 40.10 74.27 -54.96
N SER A 178 40.90 74.41 -56.01
CA SER A 178 41.02 75.48 -57.05
C SER A 178 40.47 76.92 -56.88
N SER A 179 41.36 77.87 -57.28
CA SER A 179 41.17 79.08 -58.12
C SER A 179 40.27 80.23 -57.60
N LEU A 180 40.49 81.54 -57.80
CA LEU A 180 41.15 82.42 -58.78
C LEU A 180 41.42 83.78 -58.07
N ASP A 181 42.41 84.57 -58.48
CA ASP A 181 42.35 86.04 -58.68
C ASP A 181 43.74 86.72 -58.68
N ASP A 182 44.06 87.40 -59.79
CA ASP A 182 44.96 88.57 -59.93
C ASP A 182 44.08 89.86 -59.76
N PRO A 183 44.58 91.10 -59.52
CA PRO A 183 45.87 91.67 -59.94
C PRO A 183 46.55 92.74 -59.02
N HIS A 184 47.72 93.21 -59.47
CA HIS A 184 48.34 94.56 -59.28
C HIS A 184 48.69 95.08 -57.87
N ALA A 185 49.99 95.35 -57.62
CA ALA A 185 50.62 96.68 -57.78
C ALA A 185 52.02 96.77 -57.09
N ILE A 186 52.87 97.64 -57.68
CA ILE A 186 54.27 98.01 -57.36
C ILE A 186 54.35 98.85 -56.05
N PRO A 187 55.50 99.02 -55.36
CA PRO A 187 56.57 99.98 -55.76
C PRO A 187 58.01 99.39 -55.60
N ALA A 188 58.98 99.64 -56.50
CA ALA A 188 59.83 100.82 -56.66
C ALA A 188 60.82 101.08 -55.48
N THR A 189 62.13 100.98 -55.76
CA THR A 189 63.25 101.93 -55.43
C THR A 189 64.60 101.22 -55.71
N MET A 190 65.33 101.58 -56.77
CA MET A 190 66.32 102.68 -56.92
C MET A 190 67.63 102.54 -56.12
N THR A 191 68.72 102.34 -56.85
CA THR A 191 69.98 103.13 -56.82
C THR A 191 70.85 102.67 -58.02
N ARG A 192 71.01 103.44 -59.11
CA ARG A 192 71.98 104.56 -59.38
C ARG A 192 73.45 104.14 -59.22
N ASP A 193 74.43 104.48 -60.05
CA ASP A 193 74.52 105.38 -61.23
C ASP A 193 75.93 105.17 -61.87
N THR A 194 76.23 105.93 -62.93
CA THR A 194 77.51 106.15 -63.67
C THR A 194 77.67 105.31 -64.95
N MET A 195 77.34 105.82 -66.16
CA MET A 195 77.97 106.88 -67.00
C MET A 195 79.42 106.53 -67.37
N VAL A 196 79.87 106.53 -68.63
CA VAL A 196 79.99 107.62 -69.65
C VAL A 196 80.30 106.91 -71.01
N ASP A 197 79.56 107.09 -72.12
CA ASP A 197 79.70 108.08 -73.24
C ASP A 197 81.15 108.21 -73.78
N ALA A 198 81.53 108.46 -75.03
CA ALA A 198 80.87 108.81 -76.28
C ALA A 198 81.88 108.53 -77.44
N ALA A 199 81.39 108.30 -78.66
CA ALA A 199 82.14 108.54 -79.90
C ALA A 199 82.33 110.07 -80.12
N PRO A 200 83.16 110.59 -81.06
CA PRO A 200 82.76 110.59 -82.47
C PRO A 200 83.89 110.66 -83.53
N ALA A 201 83.46 110.52 -84.78
CA ALA A 201 84.21 110.79 -86.01
C ALA A 201 84.45 112.30 -86.25
N PHE A 202 85.48 112.67 -87.04
CA PHE A 202 85.34 113.47 -88.27
C PHE A 202 86.67 113.90 -88.95
N HIS A 203 86.62 113.86 -90.29
CA HIS A 203 87.22 114.72 -91.33
C HIS A 203 88.73 114.76 -91.68
N ALA A 204 88.91 114.76 -93.00
CA ALA A 204 90.09 114.91 -93.83
C ALA A 204 90.67 116.34 -93.87
N ALA A 205 91.98 116.46 -94.13
CA ALA A 205 92.59 117.38 -95.11
C ALA A 205 94.15 117.23 -95.13
N GLU A 206 94.71 117.09 -96.32
CA GLU A 206 96.10 117.43 -96.72
C GLU A 206 96.39 118.95 -96.59
N PRO A 207 97.60 119.51 -96.89
CA PRO A 207 98.95 118.94 -97.09
C PRO A 207 100.08 119.68 -96.31
N ALA A 208 101.32 119.17 -96.33
CA ALA A 208 102.58 119.90 -96.64
C ALA A 208 103.84 119.12 -96.19
N THR A 209 104.79 118.97 -97.10
CA THR A 209 106.21 118.58 -96.92
C THR A 209 107.00 119.70 -96.17
N PRO A 210 108.25 119.51 -95.65
CA PRO A 210 109.26 118.58 -96.15
C PRO A 210 110.17 117.83 -95.14
N ALA A 211 110.70 116.72 -95.66
CA ALA A 211 112.08 116.22 -95.59
C ALA A 211 112.69 115.69 -94.27
N HIS A 212 113.11 114.41 -94.39
CA HIS A 212 114.06 113.61 -93.60
C HIS A 212 113.60 113.03 -92.26
N ASP A 213 113.09 111.78 -92.30
CA ASP A 213 113.56 110.63 -91.49
C ASP A 213 112.59 109.42 -91.64
N HIS A 214 112.57 108.78 -92.81
CA HIS A 214 111.63 107.68 -93.13
C HIS A 214 112.10 106.26 -92.74
N GLU A 215 113.34 106.06 -92.31
CA GLU A 215 113.85 104.69 -92.03
C GLU A 215 113.52 104.18 -90.62
N HIS A 216 113.34 105.04 -89.62
CA HIS A 216 113.14 104.59 -88.24
C HIS A 216 111.70 104.14 -87.96
N HIS A 217 110.71 104.74 -88.62
CA HIS A 217 109.30 104.47 -88.34
C HIS A 217 108.80 103.12 -88.89
N HIS A 218 109.38 102.66 -90.01
CA HIS A 218 109.08 101.35 -90.59
C HIS A 218 109.62 100.18 -89.75
N ALA A 219 110.77 100.35 -89.10
CA ALA A 219 111.35 99.33 -88.22
C ALA A 219 110.47 99.07 -86.99
N ILE A 220 109.93 100.13 -86.38
CA ILE A 220 109.06 100.03 -85.19
C ILE A 220 107.73 99.35 -85.52
N LEU A 221 107.17 99.57 -86.72
CA LEU A 221 105.92 98.92 -87.13
C LEU A 221 106.11 97.41 -87.39
N ALA A 222 107.22 97.02 -88.02
CA ALA A 222 107.54 95.60 -88.22
C ALA A 222 107.80 94.86 -86.89
N GLU A 223 108.44 95.51 -85.92
CA GLU A 223 108.63 94.97 -84.57
C GLU A 223 107.30 94.82 -83.80
N ARG A 224 106.34 95.72 -84.02
CA ARG A 224 104.99 95.59 -83.45
C ARG A 224 104.18 94.49 -84.11
N ASP A 225 104.24 94.34 -85.43
CA ASP A 225 103.52 93.29 -86.15
C ASP A 225 104.04 91.89 -85.79
N THR A 226 105.36 91.76 -85.63
CA THR A 226 105.97 90.51 -85.12
C THR A 226 105.53 90.22 -83.69
N ARG A 227 105.49 91.23 -82.81
CA ARG A 227 105.02 91.06 -81.43
C ARG A 227 103.52 90.74 -81.32
N ILE A 228 102.69 91.29 -82.22
CA ILE A 228 101.26 90.94 -82.31
C ILE A 228 101.11 89.49 -82.72
N GLY A 229 101.85 89.02 -83.76
CA GLY A 229 101.82 87.61 -84.16
C GLY A 229 102.28 86.64 -83.07
N GLU A 230 103.29 87.02 -82.28
CA GLU A 230 103.72 86.24 -81.11
C GLU A 230 102.63 86.15 -80.03
N LEU A 231 101.95 87.26 -79.73
CA LEU A 231 100.88 87.30 -78.72
C LEU A 231 99.62 86.57 -79.19
N GLU A 232 99.27 86.65 -80.48
CA GLU A 232 98.17 85.89 -81.07
C GLU A 232 98.46 84.38 -81.02
N ALA A 233 99.69 83.95 -81.32
CA ALA A 233 100.10 82.55 -81.19
C ALA A 233 100.05 82.05 -79.74
N GLN A 234 100.42 82.89 -78.76
CA GLN A 234 100.28 82.57 -77.34
C GLN A 234 98.82 82.45 -76.92
N LEU A 235 97.96 83.37 -77.38
CA LEU A 235 96.53 83.36 -77.09
C LEU A 235 95.84 82.14 -77.70
N ASP A 236 96.23 81.71 -78.90
CA ASP A 236 95.69 80.53 -79.56
C ASP A 236 96.14 79.24 -78.86
N GLU A 237 97.38 79.18 -78.37
CA GLU A 237 97.85 78.06 -77.55
C GLU A 237 97.12 78.01 -76.19
N GLU A 238 96.85 79.15 -75.54
CA GLU A 238 96.02 79.20 -74.33
C GLU A 238 94.57 78.78 -74.60
N ARG A 239 93.96 79.23 -75.70
CA ARG A 239 92.63 78.79 -76.13
C ARG A 239 92.59 77.29 -76.39
N ARG A 240 93.62 76.74 -77.03
CA ARG A 240 93.73 75.28 -77.27
C ARG A 240 93.82 74.51 -75.96
N ARG A 241 94.64 74.96 -75.01
CA ARG A 241 94.72 74.38 -73.66
C ARG A 241 93.40 74.47 -72.89
N SER A 242 92.71 75.61 -72.98
CA SER A 242 91.39 75.80 -72.36
C SER A 242 90.33 74.88 -72.97
N LEU A 243 90.37 74.68 -74.29
CA LEU A 243 89.50 73.73 -75.00
C LEU A 243 89.78 72.28 -74.59
N GLU A 244 91.06 71.88 -74.54
CA GLU A 244 91.48 70.56 -74.07
C GLU A 244 91.06 70.31 -72.61
N GLN A 245 91.21 71.29 -71.73
CA GLN A 245 90.78 71.20 -70.33
C GLN A 245 89.26 71.10 -70.21
N THR A 246 88.50 71.85 -71.00
CA THR A 246 87.03 71.78 -71.03
C THR A 246 86.55 70.42 -71.56
N GLN A 247 87.23 69.88 -72.57
CA GLN A 247 86.96 68.52 -73.07
C GLN A 247 87.28 67.47 -72.00
N GLN A 248 88.40 67.59 -71.30
CA GLN A 248 88.78 66.66 -70.22
C GLN A 248 87.80 66.70 -69.05
N ILE A 249 87.36 67.90 -68.63
CA ILE A 249 86.30 68.07 -67.62
C ILE A 249 84.99 67.42 -68.11
N GLY A 250 84.61 67.63 -69.37
CA GLY A 250 83.42 67.01 -69.97
C GLY A 250 83.52 65.48 -70.13
N HIS A 251 84.73 64.92 -70.23
CA HIS A 251 84.94 63.47 -70.18
C HIS A 251 84.82 62.92 -68.75
N ILE A 252 85.38 63.62 -67.76
CA ILE A 252 85.27 63.24 -66.35
C ILE A 252 83.83 63.31 -65.87
N GLN A 253 83.07 64.36 -66.23
CA GLN A 253 81.66 64.49 -65.88
C GLN A 253 80.81 63.36 -66.48
N ARG A 254 81.00 63.02 -67.76
CA ARG A 254 80.31 61.86 -68.36
C ARG A 254 80.63 60.55 -67.64
N ALA A 255 81.89 60.31 -67.29
CA ALA A 255 82.26 59.12 -66.53
C ALA A 255 81.65 59.12 -65.12
N LEU A 256 81.54 60.29 -64.47
CA LEU A 256 80.90 60.45 -63.16
C LEU A 256 79.39 60.19 -63.25
N ASP A 257 78.73 60.69 -64.29
CA ASP A 257 77.31 60.49 -64.55
C ASP A 257 77.01 59.00 -64.82
N GLU A 258 77.84 58.32 -65.62
CA GLU A 258 77.76 56.87 -65.84
C GLU A 258 77.93 56.08 -64.53
N GLN A 259 78.85 56.49 -63.64
CA GLN A 259 79.01 55.87 -62.32
C GLN A 259 77.81 56.13 -61.41
N HIS A 260 77.27 57.34 -61.39
CA HIS A 260 76.06 57.65 -60.62
C HIS A 260 74.85 56.85 -61.12
N GLU A 261 74.70 56.70 -62.42
CA GLU A 261 73.62 55.90 -63.02
C GLU A 261 73.78 54.41 -62.66
N GLN A 262 75.00 53.87 -62.67
CA GLN A 262 75.28 52.50 -62.20
C GLN A 262 74.96 52.31 -60.71
N VAL A 263 75.35 53.26 -59.85
CA VAL A 263 75.05 53.21 -58.41
C VAL A 263 73.55 53.32 -58.16
N ALA A 264 72.85 54.18 -58.90
CA ALA A 264 71.39 54.29 -58.82
C ALA A 264 70.69 53.00 -59.25
N ALA A 265 71.16 52.36 -60.33
CA ALA A 265 70.65 51.08 -60.79
C ALA A 265 70.89 49.95 -59.76
N LEU A 266 72.09 49.89 -59.15
CA LEU A 266 72.40 48.93 -58.09
C LEU A 266 71.56 49.17 -56.83
N SER A 267 71.34 50.42 -56.43
CA SER A 267 70.49 50.77 -55.29
C SER A 267 69.02 50.39 -55.54
N SER A 268 68.53 50.61 -56.76
CA SER A 268 67.18 50.18 -57.16
C SER A 268 67.06 48.66 -57.09
N HIS A 269 68.05 47.93 -57.62
CA HIS A 269 68.06 46.47 -57.55
C HIS A 269 68.13 45.95 -56.11
N ALA A 270 68.97 46.55 -55.26
CA ALA A 270 69.04 46.22 -53.83
C ALA A 270 67.68 46.42 -53.14
N HIS A 271 66.99 47.53 -53.44
CA HIS A 271 65.65 47.77 -52.90
C HIS A 271 64.63 46.72 -53.36
N THR A 272 64.67 46.30 -54.62
CA THR A 272 63.78 45.22 -55.12
C THR A 272 64.06 43.88 -54.45
N LEU A 273 65.32 43.56 -54.17
CA LEU A 273 65.73 42.37 -53.44
C LEU A 273 65.26 42.40 -51.98
N ASP A 274 65.43 43.53 -51.30
CA ASP A 274 64.95 43.72 -49.93
C ASP A 274 63.42 43.56 -49.84
N GLN A 275 62.70 44.08 -50.83
CA GLN A 275 61.25 43.95 -50.89
C GLN A 275 60.82 42.50 -51.15
N SER A 276 61.45 41.79 -52.09
CA SER A 276 61.21 40.36 -52.31
C SER A 276 61.51 39.51 -51.06
N LEU A 277 62.55 39.87 -50.31
CA LEU A 277 62.95 39.14 -49.11
C LEU A 277 62.01 39.44 -47.93
N ALA A 278 61.47 40.66 -47.85
CA ALA A 278 60.39 41.02 -46.93
C ALA A 278 59.11 40.24 -47.24
N ASP A 279 58.73 40.13 -48.52
CA ASP A 279 57.57 39.35 -48.96
C ASP A 279 57.73 37.86 -48.64
N GLU A 280 58.92 37.29 -48.87
CA GLU A 280 59.20 35.88 -48.53
C GLU A 280 59.14 35.64 -47.01
N ARG A 281 59.66 36.57 -46.20
CA ARG A 281 59.55 36.52 -44.73
C ARG A 281 58.09 36.56 -44.29
N ALA A 282 57.28 37.45 -44.88
CA ALA A 282 55.85 37.55 -44.58
C ALA A 282 55.08 36.26 -44.95
N GLN A 283 55.43 35.64 -46.09
CA GLN A 283 54.87 34.35 -46.48
C GLN A 283 55.27 33.23 -45.52
N ARG A 284 56.54 33.17 -45.10
CA ARG A 284 57.00 32.18 -44.11
C ARG A 284 56.30 32.34 -42.77
N THR A 285 56.09 33.56 -42.29
CA THR A 285 55.33 33.81 -41.06
C THR A 285 53.87 33.37 -41.19
N ALA A 286 53.22 33.67 -42.33
CA ALA A 286 51.85 33.22 -42.58
C ALA A 286 51.75 31.68 -42.63
N LEU A 287 52.72 31.01 -43.27
CA LEU A 287 52.75 29.54 -43.34
C LEU A 287 52.99 28.91 -41.96
N ALA A 288 53.84 29.54 -41.13
CA ALA A 288 54.08 29.12 -39.75
C ALA A 288 52.82 29.24 -38.89
N GLU A 289 52.08 30.35 -39.00
CA GLU A 289 50.79 30.54 -38.32
C GLU A 289 49.75 29.49 -38.75
N GLN A 290 49.72 29.13 -40.04
CA GLN A 290 48.85 28.04 -40.54
C GLN A 290 49.23 26.69 -39.94
N LEU A 291 50.53 26.36 -39.86
CA LEU A 291 51.04 25.14 -39.22
C LEU A 291 50.71 25.07 -37.73
N ASP A 292 50.80 26.18 -37.02
CA ASP A 292 50.39 26.28 -35.62
C ASP A 292 48.87 26.13 -35.46
N GLY A 293 48.09 26.61 -36.43
CA GLY A 293 46.65 26.38 -36.52
C GLY A 293 46.31 24.89 -36.65
N VAL A 294 46.96 24.18 -37.58
CA VAL A 294 46.77 22.74 -37.79
C VAL A 294 47.22 21.93 -36.57
N SER A 295 48.35 22.28 -35.96
CA SER A 295 48.82 21.60 -34.74
C SER A 295 47.83 21.74 -33.59
N ARG A 296 47.22 22.92 -33.40
CA ARG A 296 46.15 23.12 -32.41
C ARG A 296 44.91 22.29 -32.73
N GLN A 297 44.52 22.19 -34.00
CA GLN A 297 43.40 21.34 -34.41
C GLN A 297 43.68 19.85 -34.13
N MET A 298 44.89 19.36 -34.41
CA MET A 298 45.26 17.97 -34.10
C MET A 298 45.22 17.68 -32.60
N HIS A 299 45.70 18.61 -31.76
CA HIS A 299 45.58 18.48 -30.30
C HIS A 299 44.11 18.39 -29.87
N ARG A 300 43.24 19.24 -30.45
CA ARG A 300 41.81 19.22 -30.15
C ARG A 300 41.14 17.91 -30.57
N ILE A 301 41.53 17.34 -31.70
CA ILE A 301 41.06 16.02 -32.14
C ILE A 301 41.47 14.95 -31.12
N GLY A 302 42.72 14.95 -30.65
CA GLY A 302 43.18 14.02 -29.63
C GLY A 302 42.38 14.13 -28.31
N GLU A 303 42.07 15.35 -27.86
CA GLU A 303 41.19 15.55 -26.70
C GLU A 303 39.80 14.94 -26.93
N LEU A 304 39.21 15.16 -28.11
CA LEU A 304 37.89 14.62 -28.45
C LEU A 304 37.90 13.09 -28.55
N GLU A 305 38.97 12.49 -29.09
CA GLU A 305 39.13 11.03 -29.13
C GLU A 305 39.21 10.43 -27.73
N THR A 306 39.94 11.06 -26.81
CA THR A 306 39.99 10.62 -25.40
C THR A 306 38.63 10.75 -24.72
N ALA A 307 37.92 11.86 -24.92
CA ALA A 307 36.58 12.05 -24.39
C ALA A 307 35.57 11.03 -24.96
N LEU A 308 35.68 10.72 -26.26
CA LEU A 308 34.86 9.70 -26.90
C LEU A 308 35.12 8.30 -26.32
N ALA A 309 36.39 7.95 -26.07
CA ALA A 309 36.75 6.68 -25.45
C ALA A 309 36.19 6.56 -24.02
N ASP A 310 36.24 7.63 -23.24
CA ASP A 310 35.66 7.68 -21.89
C ASP A 310 34.13 7.50 -21.91
N GLU A 311 33.44 8.16 -22.84
CA GLU A 311 31.99 8.01 -23.01
C GLU A 311 31.61 6.61 -23.49
N GLN A 312 32.36 6.02 -24.41
CA GLN A 312 32.16 4.63 -24.82
C GLN A 312 32.34 3.67 -23.64
N HIS A 313 33.33 3.90 -22.77
CA HIS A 313 33.54 3.08 -21.59
C HIS A 313 32.37 3.23 -20.58
N ARG A 314 31.88 4.45 -20.34
CA ARG A 314 30.70 4.69 -19.50
C ARG A 314 29.45 4.01 -20.06
N ALA A 315 29.21 4.10 -21.36
CA ALA A 315 28.09 3.44 -22.03
C ALA A 315 28.17 1.91 -21.89
N GLN A 316 29.37 1.34 -21.99
CA GLN A 316 29.59 -0.10 -21.80
C GLN A 316 29.32 -0.53 -20.35
N GLN A 317 29.76 0.26 -19.36
CA GLN A 317 29.47 0.00 -17.94
C GLN A 317 27.97 0.06 -17.65
N LEU A 318 27.27 1.07 -18.16
CA LEU A 318 25.81 1.17 -18.03
C LEU A 318 25.09 -0.01 -18.69
N SER A 319 25.53 -0.42 -19.88
CA SER A 319 24.99 -1.60 -20.56
C SER A 319 25.18 -2.88 -19.74
N GLN A 320 26.33 -3.04 -19.09
CA GLN A 320 26.58 -4.17 -18.19
C GLN A 320 25.66 -4.14 -16.97
N GLN A 321 25.48 -2.97 -16.33
CA GLN A 321 24.56 -2.81 -15.20
C GLN A 321 23.11 -3.12 -15.59
N VAL A 322 22.67 -2.70 -16.78
CA VAL A 322 21.33 -3.03 -17.30
C VAL A 322 21.20 -4.55 -17.54
N SER A 323 22.23 -5.21 -18.04
CA SER A 323 22.23 -6.67 -18.22
C SER A 323 22.16 -7.41 -16.89
N GLU A 324 22.90 -6.97 -15.88
CA GLU A 324 22.84 -7.53 -14.52
C GLU A 324 21.47 -7.29 -13.89
N GLY A 325 20.91 -6.08 -14.03
CA GLY A 325 19.55 -5.75 -13.61
C GLY A 325 18.50 -6.65 -14.26
N ALA A 326 18.63 -6.95 -15.56
CA ALA A 326 17.75 -7.86 -16.26
C ALA A 326 17.84 -9.32 -15.73
N ARG A 327 19.05 -9.78 -15.37
CA ARG A 327 19.23 -11.10 -14.73
C ARG A 327 18.58 -11.15 -13.35
N HIS A 328 18.73 -10.10 -12.55
CA HIS A 328 18.09 -9.99 -11.25
C HIS A 328 16.56 -9.96 -11.38
N ALA A 329 16.02 -9.22 -12.34
CA ALA A 329 14.59 -9.20 -12.62
C ALA A 329 14.06 -10.60 -13.01
N ALA A 330 14.77 -11.33 -13.87
CA ALA A 330 14.41 -12.71 -14.20
C ALA A 330 14.43 -13.63 -12.96
N ARG A 331 15.42 -13.48 -12.08
CA ARG A 331 15.51 -14.25 -10.85
C ARG A 331 14.38 -13.93 -9.86
N ILE A 332 13.92 -12.69 -9.81
CA ILE A 332 12.76 -12.30 -8.99
C ILE A 332 11.51 -13.04 -9.48
N VAL A 333 11.26 -13.08 -10.78
CA VAL A 333 10.11 -13.81 -11.35
C VAL A 333 10.16 -15.31 -11.03
N GLU A 334 11.33 -15.93 -11.10
CA GLU A 334 11.50 -17.34 -10.68
C GLU A 334 11.18 -17.54 -9.18
N LEU A 335 11.66 -16.65 -8.32
CA LEU A 335 11.42 -16.72 -6.88
C LEU A 335 9.94 -16.48 -6.53
N GLU A 336 9.28 -15.57 -7.23
CA GLU A 336 7.83 -15.34 -7.09
C GLU A 336 7.03 -16.58 -7.47
N ALA A 337 7.38 -17.25 -8.58
CA ALA A 337 6.75 -18.51 -8.98
C ALA A 337 6.96 -19.63 -7.95
N HIS A 338 8.17 -19.74 -7.37
CA HIS A 338 8.43 -20.69 -6.28
C HIS A 338 7.59 -20.37 -5.04
N LEU A 339 7.46 -19.10 -4.68
CA LEU A 339 6.69 -18.66 -3.52
C LEU A 339 5.19 -18.88 -3.72
N GLU A 340 4.67 -18.69 -4.93
CA GLU A 340 3.29 -19.05 -5.28
C GLU A 340 3.07 -20.56 -5.17
N ALA A 341 3.98 -21.39 -5.69
CA ALA A 341 3.89 -22.84 -5.56
C ALA A 341 3.91 -23.30 -4.08
N GLU A 342 4.75 -22.69 -3.23
CA GLU A 342 4.74 -22.96 -1.79
C GLU A 342 3.44 -22.55 -1.12
N ARG A 343 2.87 -21.39 -1.49
CA ARG A 343 1.56 -20.94 -0.99
C ARG A 343 0.43 -21.90 -1.39
N GLU A 344 0.45 -22.39 -2.64
CA GLU A 344 -0.52 -23.39 -3.10
C GLU A 344 -0.41 -24.70 -2.32
N ALA A 345 0.81 -25.19 -2.10
CA ALA A 345 1.05 -26.39 -1.29
C ALA A 345 0.57 -26.20 0.17
N ALA A 346 0.83 -25.04 0.77
CA ALA A 346 0.34 -24.72 2.11
C ALA A 346 -1.20 -24.69 2.16
N ASN A 347 -1.85 -24.09 1.15
CA ASN A 347 -3.31 -24.07 1.06
C ASN A 347 -3.90 -25.49 0.93
N GLN A 348 -3.26 -26.37 0.17
CA GLN A 348 -3.67 -27.78 0.08
C GLN A 348 -3.55 -28.49 1.43
N LEU A 349 -2.47 -28.26 2.19
CA LEU A 349 -2.32 -28.82 3.54
C LEU A 349 -3.40 -28.31 4.49
N VAL A 350 -3.74 -27.01 4.44
CA VAL A 350 -4.85 -26.45 5.25
C VAL A 350 -6.18 -27.13 4.89
N GLN A 351 -6.46 -27.35 3.60
CA GLN A 351 -7.65 -28.10 3.15
C GLN A 351 -7.65 -29.55 3.65
N GLN A 352 -6.50 -30.22 3.66
CA GLN A 352 -6.38 -31.58 4.22
C GLN A 352 -6.62 -31.60 5.73
N ILE A 353 -6.07 -30.65 6.49
CA ILE A 353 -6.26 -30.55 7.94
C ILE A 353 -7.74 -30.30 8.26
N THR A 354 -8.37 -29.33 7.59
CA THR A 354 -9.80 -29.07 7.77
C THR A 354 -10.67 -30.28 7.38
N GLY A 355 -10.28 -31.03 6.36
CA GLY A 355 -10.93 -32.31 6.04
C GLY A 355 -10.77 -33.35 7.16
N LEU A 356 -9.60 -33.45 7.77
CA LEU A 356 -9.36 -34.35 8.91
C LEU A 356 -10.16 -33.93 10.15
N GLU A 357 -10.27 -32.64 10.45
CA GLU A 357 -11.11 -32.13 11.54
C GLU A 357 -12.59 -32.49 11.34
N GLN A 358 -13.10 -32.44 10.09
CA GLN A 358 -14.46 -32.90 9.77
C GLN A 358 -14.64 -34.41 9.97
N VAL A 359 -13.60 -35.20 9.70
CA VAL A 359 -13.65 -36.65 9.98
C VAL A 359 -13.66 -36.89 11.49
N GLU A 360 -12.87 -36.15 12.26
CA GLU A 360 -12.84 -36.24 13.71
C GLU A 360 -14.21 -35.91 14.33
N THR A 361 -14.85 -34.81 13.89
CA THR A 361 -16.20 -34.48 14.36
C THR A 361 -17.22 -35.56 13.99
N ARG A 362 -17.13 -36.13 12.78
CA ARG A 362 -18.00 -37.23 12.36
C ARG A 362 -17.77 -38.51 13.17
N VAL A 363 -16.53 -38.82 13.51
CA VAL A 363 -16.21 -39.95 14.40
C VAL A 363 -16.84 -39.73 15.77
N HIS A 364 -16.71 -38.53 16.32
CA HIS A 364 -17.32 -38.21 17.61
C HIS A 364 -18.86 -38.32 17.57
N GLU A 365 -19.51 -37.82 16.52
CA GLU A 365 -20.95 -38.03 16.31
C GLU A 365 -21.31 -39.52 16.32
N LEU A 366 -20.58 -40.34 15.54
CA LEU A 366 -20.84 -41.79 15.46
C LEU A 366 -20.60 -42.50 16.79
N GLU A 367 -19.61 -42.08 17.58
CA GLU A 367 -19.38 -42.62 18.92
C GLU A 367 -20.56 -42.31 19.85
N THR A 368 -21.10 -41.09 19.79
CA THR A 368 -22.27 -40.72 20.61
C THR A 368 -23.51 -41.51 20.19
N THR A 369 -23.75 -41.72 18.90
CA THR A 369 -24.87 -42.54 18.43
C THR A 369 -24.70 -44.00 18.82
N LEU A 370 -23.48 -44.54 18.70
CA LEU A 370 -23.18 -45.91 19.09
C LEU A 370 -23.36 -46.12 20.60
N ALA A 371 -22.98 -45.13 21.42
CA ALA A 371 -23.21 -45.16 22.85
C ALA A 371 -24.70 -45.20 23.19
N ALA A 372 -25.51 -44.36 22.52
CA ALA A 372 -26.97 -44.35 22.69
C ALA A 372 -27.62 -45.68 22.27
N GLU A 373 -27.22 -46.25 21.12
CA GLU A 373 -27.71 -47.55 20.67
C GLU A 373 -27.35 -48.68 21.65
N ARG A 374 -26.15 -48.65 22.23
CA ARG A 374 -25.72 -49.62 23.26
C ARG A 374 -26.58 -49.53 24.51
N GLU A 375 -26.86 -48.33 25.00
CA GLU A 375 -27.72 -48.13 26.17
C GLU A 375 -29.15 -48.64 25.90
N GLN A 376 -29.70 -48.33 24.71
CA GLN A 376 -31.01 -48.84 24.31
C GLN A 376 -31.02 -50.37 24.22
N ALA A 377 -29.99 -50.99 23.67
CA ALA A 377 -29.85 -52.44 23.60
C ALA A 377 -29.75 -53.09 24.99
N GLU A 378 -29.04 -52.45 25.93
CA GLU A 378 -29.02 -52.91 27.33
C GLU A 378 -30.40 -52.84 27.98
N LEU A 379 -31.14 -51.76 27.75
CA LEU A 379 -32.48 -51.58 28.32
C LEU A 379 -33.45 -52.65 27.76
N GLN A 380 -33.45 -52.86 26.44
CA GLN A 380 -34.22 -53.93 25.81
C GLN A 380 -33.81 -55.32 26.32
N ARG A 381 -32.51 -55.53 26.61
CA ARG A 381 -32.04 -56.79 27.19
C ARG A 381 -32.56 -56.98 28.61
N ARG A 382 -32.60 -55.93 29.43
CA ARG A 382 -33.19 -55.97 30.78
C ARG A 382 -34.69 -56.27 30.72
N GLU A 383 -35.43 -55.57 29.85
CA GLU A 383 -36.86 -55.83 29.64
C GLU A 383 -37.12 -57.27 29.19
N ARG A 384 -36.30 -57.80 28.27
CA ARG A 384 -36.39 -59.22 27.86
C ARG A 384 -36.19 -60.19 29.02
N VAL A 385 -35.21 -59.94 29.88
CA VAL A 385 -34.96 -60.78 31.07
C VAL A 385 -36.15 -60.72 32.04
N GLU A 386 -36.74 -59.54 32.25
CA GLU A 386 -37.95 -59.40 33.07
C GLU A 386 -39.14 -60.15 32.48
N LEU A 387 -39.37 -60.04 31.17
CA LEU A 387 -40.42 -60.79 30.48
C LEU A 387 -40.19 -62.30 30.55
N GLU A 388 -38.94 -62.76 30.44
CA GLU A 388 -38.56 -64.17 30.59
C GLU A 388 -38.85 -64.68 32.01
N GLN A 389 -38.53 -63.91 33.05
CA GLN A 389 -38.88 -64.23 34.44
C GLN A 389 -40.40 -64.30 34.68
N VAL A 390 -41.18 -63.48 33.98
CA VAL A 390 -42.65 -63.55 34.04
C VAL A 390 -43.15 -64.79 33.29
N ALA A 391 -42.58 -65.09 32.11
CA ALA A 391 -42.92 -66.27 31.33
C ALA A 391 -42.65 -67.56 32.12
N ASP A 392 -41.54 -67.65 32.85
CA ASP A 392 -41.21 -68.80 33.72
C ASP A 392 -42.26 -69.06 34.82
N LYS A 393 -43.03 -68.04 35.22
CA LYS A 393 -44.10 -68.17 36.22
C LYS A 393 -45.43 -68.65 35.61
N VAL A 394 -45.60 -68.53 34.29
CA VAL A 394 -46.86 -68.89 33.60
C VAL A 394 -47.22 -70.37 33.81
N PRO A 395 -46.31 -71.36 33.63
CA PRO A 395 -46.67 -72.77 33.83
C PRO A 395 -47.16 -73.08 35.26
N ALA A 396 -46.54 -72.46 36.27
CA ALA A 396 -46.96 -72.64 37.66
C ALA A 396 -48.35 -72.02 37.94
N LEU A 397 -48.64 -70.87 37.33
CA LEU A 397 -49.96 -70.24 37.40
C LEU A 397 -51.02 -71.05 36.64
N GLU A 398 -50.68 -71.60 35.47
CA GLU A 398 -51.55 -72.50 34.71
C GLU A 398 -51.86 -73.78 35.50
N GLU A 399 -50.85 -74.38 36.14
CA GLU A 399 -51.06 -75.56 37.00
C GLU A 399 -51.94 -75.22 38.23
N ALA A 400 -51.70 -74.07 38.88
CA ALA A 400 -52.53 -73.61 39.98
C ALA A 400 -53.98 -73.36 39.55
N CYS A 401 -54.16 -72.76 38.36
CA CYS A 401 -55.47 -72.52 37.77
C CYS A 401 -56.18 -73.85 37.45
N ALA A 402 -55.47 -74.83 36.87
CA ALA A 402 -56.01 -76.14 36.59
C ALA A 402 -56.44 -76.88 37.87
N LYS A 403 -55.62 -76.80 38.94
CA LYS A 403 -55.97 -77.35 40.27
C LYS A 403 -57.21 -76.67 40.85
N ALA A 404 -57.30 -75.34 40.79
CA ALA A 404 -58.46 -74.61 41.25
C ALA A 404 -59.73 -74.98 40.47
N HIS A 405 -59.64 -75.12 39.15
CA HIS A 405 -60.75 -75.59 38.32
C HIS A 405 -61.18 -77.01 38.70
N ALA A 406 -60.24 -77.93 38.92
CA ALA A 406 -60.56 -79.29 39.38
C ALA A 406 -61.29 -79.27 40.74
N GLN A 407 -60.84 -78.46 41.69
CA GLN A 407 -61.51 -78.29 42.99
C GLN A 407 -62.92 -77.72 42.84
N ILE A 408 -63.12 -76.72 41.97
CA ILE A 408 -64.45 -76.18 41.69
C ILE A 408 -65.35 -77.29 41.13
N THR A 409 -64.87 -78.09 40.18
CA THR A 409 -65.68 -79.18 39.61
C THR A 409 -66.02 -80.27 40.64
N GLU A 410 -65.12 -80.58 41.57
CA GLU A 410 -65.40 -81.50 42.67
C GLU A 410 -66.44 -80.93 43.64
N LEU A 411 -66.32 -79.65 43.99
CA LEU A 411 -67.30 -78.96 44.86
C LEU A 411 -68.68 -78.86 44.19
N ASP A 412 -68.74 -78.57 42.89
CA ASP A 412 -69.99 -78.53 42.13
C ASP A 412 -70.64 -79.93 42.06
N ALA A 413 -69.84 -80.99 41.90
CA ALA A 413 -70.33 -82.37 41.95
C ALA A 413 -70.81 -82.77 43.35
N ALA A 414 -70.13 -82.35 44.41
CA ALA A 414 -70.57 -82.57 45.78
C ALA A 414 -71.89 -81.83 46.08
N LEU A 415 -72.00 -80.57 45.63
CA LEU A 415 -73.20 -79.76 45.79
C LEU A 415 -74.38 -80.34 45.00
N SER A 416 -74.15 -80.86 43.80
CA SER A 416 -75.21 -81.52 43.02
C SER A 416 -75.68 -82.80 43.71
N ALA A 417 -74.77 -83.62 44.23
CA ALA A 417 -75.10 -84.81 45.01
C ALA A 417 -75.89 -84.47 46.28
N GLU A 418 -75.50 -83.41 47.00
CA GLU A 418 -76.24 -82.94 48.18
C GLU A 418 -77.64 -82.43 47.80
N ARG A 419 -77.79 -81.73 46.68
CA ARG A 419 -79.10 -81.30 46.15
C ARG A 419 -79.98 -82.50 45.77
N GLU A 420 -79.42 -83.54 45.16
CA GLU A 420 -80.15 -84.77 44.85
C GLU A 420 -80.58 -85.51 46.12
N ALA A 421 -79.69 -85.62 47.12
CA ALA A 421 -80.00 -86.20 48.41
C ALA A 421 -81.10 -85.40 49.15
N ALA A 422 -81.01 -84.07 49.14
CA ALA A 422 -82.04 -83.19 49.71
C ALA A 422 -83.38 -83.35 48.98
N ALA A 423 -83.38 -83.46 47.64
CA ALA A 423 -84.58 -83.73 46.87
C ALA A 423 -85.21 -85.10 47.21
N ALA A 424 -84.38 -86.13 47.39
CA ALA A 424 -84.84 -87.46 47.81
C ALA A 424 -85.44 -87.44 49.22
N LEU A 425 -84.82 -86.74 50.16
CA LEU A 425 -85.36 -86.53 51.51
C LEU A 425 -86.70 -85.78 51.47
N LEU A 426 -86.84 -84.77 50.61
CA LEU A 426 -88.10 -84.03 50.44
C LEU A 426 -89.22 -84.94 49.92
N VAL A 427 -88.91 -85.88 49.02
CA VAL A 427 -89.87 -86.91 48.58
C VAL A 427 -90.26 -87.82 49.74
N GLN A 428 -89.31 -88.26 50.58
CA GLN A 428 -89.62 -89.08 51.76
C GLN A 428 -90.48 -88.31 52.78
N VAL A 429 -90.21 -87.04 53.03
CA VAL A 429 -91.03 -86.19 53.91
C VAL A 429 -92.46 -86.10 53.38
N LYS A 430 -92.65 -85.86 52.08
CA LYS A 430 -94.00 -85.86 51.46
C LYS A 430 -94.72 -87.20 51.61
N GLN A 431 -93.99 -88.32 51.49
CA GLN A 431 -94.57 -89.65 51.73
C GLN A 431 -94.99 -89.83 53.19
N LEU A 432 -94.16 -89.40 54.15
CA LEU A 432 -94.47 -89.46 55.58
C LEU A 432 -95.69 -88.57 55.92
N GLU A 433 -95.75 -87.35 55.38
CA GLU A 433 -96.92 -86.47 55.54
C GLU A 433 -98.19 -87.12 55.00
N ALA A 434 -98.13 -87.75 53.82
CA ALA A 434 -99.28 -88.49 53.27
C ALA A 434 -99.69 -89.69 54.14
N THR A 435 -98.73 -90.41 54.73
CA THR A 435 -99.03 -91.49 55.67
C THR A 435 -99.61 -90.97 56.99
N ALA A 436 -99.15 -89.82 57.49
CA ALA A 436 -99.68 -89.17 58.67
C ALA A 436 -101.11 -88.66 58.43
N GLN A 437 -101.39 -88.10 57.25
CA GLN A 437 -102.76 -87.74 56.84
C GLN A 437 -103.68 -88.96 56.83
N ARG A 438 -103.25 -90.08 56.24
CA ARG A 438 -104.02 -91.35 56.28
C ARG A 438 -104.23 -91.87 57.71
N ALA A 439 -103.24 -91.76 58.58
CA ALA A 439 -103.37 -92.13 59.98
C ALA A 439 -104.42 -91.24 60.68
N SER A 440 -104.38 -89.93 60.44
CA SER A 440 -105.38 -88.99 60.97
C SER A 440 -106.79 -89.27 60.44
N GLU A 441 -106.95 -89.67 59.18
CA GLU A 441 -108.24 -90.10 58.62
C GLU A 441 -108.76 -91.37 59.31
N LEU A 442 -107.87 -92.34 59.57
CA LEU A 442 -108.19 -93.56 60.31
C LEU A 442 -108.57 -93.26 61.76
N ASP A 443 -107.87 -92.36 62.44
CA ASP A 443 -108.22 -91.92 63.79
C ASP A 443 -109.60 -91.26 63.83
N LEU A 444 -109.91 -90.41 62.84
CA LEU A 444 -111.24 -89.79 62.72
C LEU A 444 -112.33 -90.85 62.49
N ALA A 445 -112.06 -91.84 61.64
CA ALA A 445 -112.96 -92.97 61.40
C ALA A 445 -113.18 -93.80 62.68
N LEU A 446 -112.11 -94.04 63.46
CA LEU A 446 -112.19 -94.74 64.74
C LEU A 446 -113.06 -93.98 65.75
N VAL A 447 -112.88 -92.65 65.86
CA VAL A 447 -113.73 -91.81 66.72
C VAL A 447 -115.20 -91.91 66.28
N SER A 448 -115.47 -91.89 64.98
CA SER A 448 -116.85 -92.03 64.47
C SER A 448 -117.46 -93.41 64.77
N GLU A 449 -116.66 -94.48 64.76
CA GLU A 449 -117.11 -95.82 65.17
C GLU A 449 -117.30 -95.94 66.69
N GLN A 450 -116.47 -95.27 67.48
CA GLN A 450 -116.66 -95.16 68.93
C GLN A 450 -117.95 -94.41 69.27
N GLU A 451 -118.25 -93.30 68.56
CA GLU A 451 -119.52 -92.58 68.70
C GLU A 451 -120.73 -93.44 68.31
N ARG A 452 -120.64 -94.19 67.20
CA ARG A 452 -121.66 -95.17 66.83
C ARG A 452 -121.86 -96.25 67.88
N SER A 453 -120.77 -96.79 68.42
CA SER A 453 -120.82 -97.79 69.48
C SER A 453 -121.47 -97.24 70.74
N MET A 454 -121.13 -96.01 71.16
CA MET A 454 -121.77 -95.33 72.28
C MET A 454 -123.26 -95.05 72.03
N GLN A 455 -123.64 -94.69 70.79
CA GLN A 455 -125.05 -94.52 70.42
C GLN A 455 -125.82 -95.85 70.44
N LEU A 456 -125.20 -96.95 70.01
CA LEU A 456 -125.78 -98.30 70.11
C LEU A 456 -125.96 -98.71 71.57
N GLU A 457 -124.97 -98.43 72.43
CA GLU A 457 -125.03 -98.68 73.87
C GLU A 457 -126.14 -97.86 74.53
N LYS A 458 -126.30 -96.58 74.16
CA LYS A 458 -127.43 -95.74 74.61
C LYS A 458 -128.79 -96.29 74.17
N ARG A 459 -128.92 -96.74 72.92
CA ARG A 459 -130.16 -97.38 72.42
C ARG A 459 -130.45 -98.70 73.14
N ALA A 460 -129.42 -99.46 73.48
CA ALA A 460 -129.56 -100.68 74.29
C ALA A 460 -130.07 -100.33 75.69
N MET A 461 -129.50 -99.33 76.36
CA MET A 461 -129.99 -98.80 77.64
C MET A 461 -131.44 -98.31 77.58
N GLU A 462 -131.82 -97.55 76.53
CA GLU A 462 -133.19 -97.07 76.35
C GLU A 462 -134.18 -98.23 76.12
N ALA A 463 -133.78 -99.24 75.36
CA ALA A 463 -134.59 -100.45 75.16
C ALA A 463 -134.74 -101.26 76.46
N GLU A 464 -133.68 -101.36 77.27
CA GLU A 464 -133.70 -102.01 78.57
C GLU A 464 -134.61 -101.26 79.55
N HIS A 465 -134.52 -99.92 79.60
CA HIS A 465 -135.39 -99.10 80.45
C HIS A 465 -136.88 -99.18 80.02
N MET A 466 -137.16 -99.26 78.72
CA MET A 466 -138.51 -99.48 78.21
C MET A 466 -139.06 -100.86 78.60
N ALA A 467 -138.22 -101.90 78.62
CA ALA A 467 -138.59 -103.23 79.09
C ALA A 467 -138.88 -103.25 80.60
N GLU A 468 -138.11 -102.53 81.42
CA GLU A 468 -138.36 -102.34 82.85
C GLU A 468 -139.64 -101.55 83.14
N GLN A 469 -139.95 -100.50 82.36
CA GLN A 469 -141.21 -99.77 82.52
C GLN A 469 -142.43 -100.60 82.11
N SER A 470 -142.30 -101.44 81.09
CA SER A 470 -143.34 -102.39 80.68
C SER A 470 -143.66 -103.39 81.79
N THR A 471 -142.63 -104.00 82.39
CA THR A 471 -142.78 -104.95 83.50
C THR A 471 -143.42 -104.30 84.74
N ARG A 472 -143.02 -103.07 85.10
CA ARG A 472 -143.68 -102.30 86.19
C ARG A 472 -145.15 -101.98 85.90
N ARG A 473 -145.52 -101.67 84.65
CA ARG A 473 -146.92 -101.46 84.25
C ARG A 473 -147.74 -102.75 84.34
N PHE A 474 -147.16 -103.90 84.01
CA PHE A 474 -147.82 -105.20 84.21
C PHE A 474 -148.02 -105.52 85.70
N GLU A 475 -147.04 -105.24 86.56
CA GLU A 475 -147.15 -105.41 88.02
C GLU A 475 -148.24 -104.52 88.64
N ASP A 476 -148.32 -103.23 88.24
CA ASP A 476 -149.37 -102.32 88.72
C ASP A 476 -150.77 -102.70 88.22
N MET A 477 -150.88 -103.26 87.02
CA MET A 477 -152.15 -103.77 86.48
C MET A 477 -152.60 -105.03 87.24
N ALA A 478 -151.67 -105.92 87.59
CA ALA A 478 -151.93 -107.08 88.44
C ALA A 478 -152.36 -106.67 89.86
N ARG A 479 -151.75 -105.63 90.43
CA ARG A 479 -152.10 -105.08 91.75
C ARG A 479 -153.52 -104.48 91.77
N LYS A 480 -153.87 -103.69 90.75
CA LYS A 480 -155.21 -103.09 90.63
C LYS A 480 -156.32 -104.12 90.36
N LEU A 481 -156.03 -105.20 89.64
CA LEU A 481 -156.97 -106.32 89.49
C LEU A 481 -157.16 -107.09 90.80
N GLY A 482 -156.12 -107.19 91.65
CA GLY A 482 -156.22 -107.73 93.02
C GLY A 482 -157.08 -106.88 93.96
N GLU A 483 -156.99 -105.54 93.86
CA GLU A 483 -157.82 -104.62 94.65
C GLU A 483 -159.29 -104.62 94.22
N ILE A 484 -159.58 -104.78 92.92
CA ILE A 484 -160.95 -104.95 92.40
C ILE A 484 -161.55 -106.31 92.86
N ALA A 485 -160.75 -107.37 92.93
CA ALA A 485 -161.17 -108.67 93.45
C ALA A 485 -161.42 -108.67 94.98
N GLY A 486 -160.66 -107.87 95.74
CA GLY A 486 -160.84 -107.72 97.20
C GLY A 486 -162.08 -106.91 97.59
N LEU A 487 -162.43 -105.85 96.84
CA LEU A 487 -163.61 -105.03 97.08
C LEU A 487 -164.93 -105.74 96.68
N ALA A 488 -164.88 -106.67 95.73
CA ALA A 488 -166.02 -107.52 95.39
C ALA A 488 -166.36 -108.57 96.48
N SER A 489 -165.41 -108.92 97.37
CA SER A 489 -165.61 -109.93 98.42
C SER A 489 -166.16 -109.36 99.75
N GLN A 490 -166.17 -108.04 99.96
CA GLN A 490 -166.65 -107.42 101.22
C GLN A 490 -168.04 -106.76 101.13
N LEU A 491 -168.66 -106.74 99.94
CA LEU A 491 -170.08 -106.39 99.75
C LEU A 491 -170.97 -107.60 99.39
N GLY A 492 -170.45 -108.81 99.62
CA GLY A 492 -171.19 -110.08 99.64
C GLY A 492 -171.78 -110.45 101.00
N ASN A 493 -171.90 -109.49 101.94
CA ASN A 493 -172.71 -109.65 103.15
C ASN A 493 -173.94 -108.74 103.07
N GLY A 494 -174.82 -109.11 102.14
CA GLY A 494 -176.07 -108.44 101.81
C GLY A 494 -176.88 -109.12 100.71
N LYS A 495 -176.82 -110.46 100.59
CA LYS A 495 -177.59 -111.35 99.68
C LYS A 495 -177.48 -111.10 98.16
N ARG A 496 -177.20 -112.22 97.47
CA ARG A 496 -177.20 -112.45 96.00
C ARG A 496 -176.05 -111.83 95.23
#